data_AF-A0A3A4NQT5-F1
#
_entry.id   AF-A0A3A4NQT5-F1
#
_cell.length_a   1.000
_cell.length_b   1.000
_cell.length_c   1.000
_cell.angle_alpha   90.00
_cell.angle_beta   90.00
_cell.angle_gamma   90.00
#
_symmetry.space_group_name_H-M   'P 1'
#
loop_
_entity.id
_entity.type
_entity.pdbx_description
1 polymer ?
#
loop_
_entity_poly.entity_id
_entity_poly.type
_entity_poly.pdbx_seq_one_letter_code
_entity_poly.pdbx_strand_id
1 'polypeptide(L)'
;MMLRKGKVRIMISVGNYSFPDNTTMLHVHEIEAKSKVRKEIRIQSLISRHNESALLNDLSSLRAAMESFDRQLATLSLSPGKYVCGRKRSFQIIPYPAEALAWIDLLILTNDRYERSVILHRHETEILAGRAVFPLFNRGNWLAPLRMTVIPANDISAIHVQTETSEFTLSTPITEGQIAIIDAENRSVLVGNNNAYSAGNEEFPFLQAGSNHLTISIEPSTVTAQCKIEYRDVWI
;
A
#
# COMPACT_ATOMS: atom_id res chain seq x y z
N MET A 1 -40.00 -7.78 -8.76
CA MET A 1 -39.14 -6.59 -8.94
C MET A 1 -37.71 -7.07 -9.07
N MET A 2 -37.23 -7.29 -10.31
CA MET A 2 -35.89 -7.81 -10.57
C MET A 2 -34.87 -6.69 -10.37
N LEU A 3 -34.02 -6.81 -9.36
CA LEU A 3 -32.81 -6.00 -9.22
C LEU A 3 -31.92 -6.28 -10.44
N ARG A 4 -31.87 -5.34 -11.39
CA ARG A 4 -30.88 -5.37 -12.46
C ARG A 4 -29.51 -5.41 -11.79
N LYS A 5 -28.77 -6.51 -11.94
CA LYS A 5 -27.35 -6.59 -11.57
C LYS A 5 -26.66 -5.41 -12.24
N GLY A 6 -26.33 -4.38 -11.47
CA GLY A 6 -25.48 -3.29 -11.93
C GLY A 6 -24.19 -3.93 -12.40
N LYS A 7 -23.86 -3.76 -13.68
CA LYS A 7 -22.57 -4.18 -14.21
C LYS A 7 -21.54 -3.36 -13.45
N VAL A 8 -20.83 -3.99 -12.50
CA VAL A 8 -19.75 -3.33 -11.76
C VAL A 8 -18.75 -2.88 -12.81
N ARG A 9 -18.63 -1.56 -13.00
CA ARG A 9 -17.64 -0.98 -13.90
C ARG A 9 -16.27 -1.27 -13.30
N ILE A 10 -15.48 -2.09 -14.00
CA ILE A 10 -14.07 -2.31 -13.65
C ILE A 10 -13.33 -1.10 -14.17
N MET A 11 -12.97 -0.18 -13.27
CA MET A 11 -12.16 0.98 -13.61
C MET A 11 -10.69 0.62 -13.39
N ILE A 12 -10.03 0.18 -14.45
CA ILE A 12 -8.59 -0.12 -14.43
C ILE A 12 -7.84 1.17 -14.75
N SER A 13 -6.90 1.56 -13.90
CA SER A 13 -6.10 2.77 -14.13
C SER A 13 -4.63 2.58 -13.78
N VAL A 14 -3.76 3.28 -14.49
CA VAL A 14 -2.34 3.44 -14.16
C VAL A 14 -2.10 4.93 -13.93
N GLY A 15 -1.80 5.31 -12.69
CA GLY A 15 -1.76 6.71 -12.29
C GLY A 15 -3.05 7.42 -12.65
N ASN A 16 -2.93 8.47 -13.48
CA ASN A 16 -4.08 9.26 -13.93
C ASN A 16 -4.73 8.73 -15.24
N TYR A 17 -4.13 7.73 -15.90
CA TYR A 17 -4.70 7.14 -17.12
C TYR A 17 -5.69 6.04 -16.75
N SER A 18 -6.92 6.13 -17.26
CA SER A 18 -7.94 5.10 -17.09
C SER A 18 -8.19 4.37 -18.41
N PHE A 19 -8.14 3.04 -18.36
CA PHE A 19 -8.48 2.21 -19.50
C PHE A 19 -10.00 2.24 -19.77
N PRO A 20 -10.45 2.12 -21.03
CA PRO A 20 -11.88 2.10 -21.33
C PRO A 20 -12.57 0.82 -20.80
N ASP A 21 -13.55 0.96 -19.92
CA ASP A 21 -14.24 -0.17 -19.26
C ASP A 21 -14.82 -1.22 -20.23
N ASN A 22 -15.30 -0.79 -21.40
CA ASN A 22 -16.05 -1.66 -22.31
C ASN A 22 -15.17 -2.50 -23.23
N THR A 23 -13.91 -2.12 -23.38
CA THR A 23 -12.97 -2.75 -24.33
C THR A 23 -11.72 -3.28 -23.64
N THR A 24 -11.71 -3.29 -22.31
CA THR A 24 -10.58 -3.73 -21.52
C THR A 24 -10.85 -5.10 -20.90
N MET A 25 -9.90 -6.01 -21.08
CA MET A 25 -9.84 -7.33 -20.46
C MET A 25 -8.68 -7.36 -19.46
N LEU A 26 -8.90 -8.06 -18.35
CA LEU A 26 -7.96 -8.21 -17.25
C LEU A 26 -7.76 -9.69 -16.95
N HIS A 27 -6.49 -10.10 -16.92
CA HIS A 27 -6.07 -11.41 -16.44
C HIS A 27 -5.07 -11.22 -15.31
N VAL A 28 -5.28 -11.94 -14.20
CA VAL A 28 -4.39 -11.90 -13.04
C VAL A 28 -3.97 -13.33 -12.73
N HIS A 29 -2.66 -13.56 -12.69
CA HIS A 29 -2.06 -14.84 -12.33
C HIS A 29 -1.12 -14.64 -11.15
N GLU A 30 -1.16 -15.55 -10.18
CA GLU A 30 -0.13 -15.58 -9.14
C GLU A 30 1.10 -16.35 -9.65
N ILE A 31 2.28 -15.79 -9.38
CA ILE A 31 3.57 -16.40 -9.70
C ILE A 31 4.37 -16.48 -8.41
N GLU A 32 4.84 -17.68 -8.09
CA GLU A 32 5.79 -17.91 -7.00
C GLU A 32 7.22 -17.88 -7.54
N ALA A 33 8.06 -16.98 -7.02
CA ALA A 33 9.46 -16.87 -7.42
C ALA A 33 10.35 -16.62 -6.20
N LYS A 34 11.32 -17.52 -5.96
CA LYS A 34 12.37 -17.40 -4.93
C LYS A 34 11.81 -16.99 -3.55
N SER A 35 10.79 -17.72 -3.09
CA SER A 35 10.12 -17.53 -1.78
C SER A 35 9.25 -16.28 -1.65
N LYS A 36 8.89 -15.62 -2.77
CA LYS A 36 7.90 -14.52 -2.79
C LYS A 36 6.79 -14.81 -3.79
N VAL A 37 5.54 -14.62 -3.35
CA VAL A 37 4.36 -14.66 -4.21
C VAL A 37 4.10 -13.26 -4.78
N ARG A 38 3.93 -13.18 -6.10
CA ARG A 38 3.65 -11.95 -6.85
C ARG A 38 2.47 -12.18 -7.79
N LYS A 39 1.89 -11.08 -8.28
CA LYS A 39 0.87 -11.11 -9.32
C LYS A 39 1.51 -10.72 -10.66
N GLU A 40 1.25 -11.51 -11.68
CA GLU A 40 1.39 -11.11 -13.06
C GLU A 40 0.02 -10.67 -13.58
N ILE A 41 -0.06 -9.41 -13.97
CA ILE A 41 -1.29 -8.75 -14.37
C ILE A 41 -1.17 -8.43 -15.85
N ARG A 42 -2.04 -9.01 -16.67
CA ARG A 42 -2.16 -8.69 -18.09
C ARG A 42 -3.42 -7.86 -18.31
N ILE A 43 -3.23 -6.68 -18.91
CA ILE A 43 -4.29 -5.76 -19.31
C ILE A 43 -4.26 -5.70 -20.83
N GLN A 44 -5.36 -6.09 -21.44
CA GLN A 44 -5.55 -6.00 -22.89
C GLN A 44 -6.67 -5.02 -23.16
N SER A 45 -6.47 -4.04 -24.03
CA SER A 45 -7.46 -3.00 -24.25
C SER A 45 -7.47 -2.50 -25.68
N LEU A 46 -8.66 -2.30 -26.24
CA LEU A 46 -8.82 -1.57 -27.50
C LEU A 46 -9.16 -0.11 -27.20
N ILE A 47 -8.25 0.80 -27.57
CA ILE A 47 -8.48 2.24 -27.49
C ILE A 47 -9.05 2.70 -28.83
N SER A 48 -10.20 3.36 -28.77
CA SER A 48 -10.87 3.98 -29.92
C SER A 48 -11.10 5.46 -29.67
N ARG A 49 -10.81 6.30 -30.66
CA ARG A 49 -11.06 7.74 -30.63
C ARG A 49 -11.71 8.20 -31.94
N HIS A 50 -12.21 9.44 -31.95
CA HIS A 50 -12.94 9.99 -33.09
C HIS A 50 -12.02 10.40 -34.25
N ASN A 51 -10.73 10.62 -33.99
CA ASN A 51 -9.71 10.90 -35.00
C ASN A 51 -8.33 10.48 -34.51
N GLU A 52 -7.35 10.49 -35.42
CA GLU A 52 -5.98 10.09 -35.16
C GLU A 52 -5.28 10.98 -34.12
N SER A 53 -5.49 12.30 -34.16
CA SER A 53 -4.88 13.22 -33.19
C SER A 53 -5.32 12.92 -31.75
N ALA A 54 -6.60 12.65 -31.54
CA ALA A 54 -7.14 12.25 -30.24
C ALA A 54 -6.60 10.90 -29.79
N LEU A 55 -6.43 9.94 -30.70
CA LEU A 55 -5.78 8.66 -30.41
C LEU A 55 -4.32 8.87 -29.96
N LEU A 56 -3.54 9.65 -30.71
CA LEU A 56 -2.15 9.92 -30.40
C LEU A 56 -1.98 10.60 -29.03
N ASN A 57 -2.85 11.57 -28.70
CA ASN A 57 -2.87 12.20 -27.39
C ASN A 57 -3.15 11.19 -26.28
N ASP A 58 -4.14 10.32 -26.46
CA ASP A 58 -4.49 9.28 -25.48
C ASP A 58 -3.35 8.27 -25.27
N LEU A 59 -2.72 7.83 -26.36
CA LEU A 59 -1.55 6.95 -26.32
C LEU A 59 -0.34 7.62 -25.68
N SER A 60 -0.17 8.93 -25.87
CA SER A 60 0.87 9.72 -25.20
C SER A 60 0.63 9.77 -23.68
N SER A 61 -0.60 10.04 -23.24
CA SER A 61 -0.98 10.01 -21.83
C SER A 61 -0.76 8.62 -21.20
N LEU A 62 -1.10 7.55 -21.90
CA LEU A 62 -0.83 6.18 -21.44
C LEU A 62 0.67 5.91 -21.31
N ARG A 63 1.50 6.31 -22.30
CA ARG A 63 2.96 6.16 -22.21
C ARG A 63 3.54 6.91 -21.02
N ALA A 64 3.14 8.16 -20.81
CA ALA A 64 3.57 8.95 -19.67
C ALA A 64 3.17 8.30 -18.33
N ALA A 65 1.95 7.79 -18.22
CA ALA A 65 1.50 7.06 -17.03
C ALA A 65 2.32 5.79 -16.78
N MET A 66 2.66 5.03 -17.82
CA MET A 66 3.50 3.84 -17.71
C MET A 66 4.94 4.17 -17.33
N GLU A 67 5.50 5.27 -17.83
CA GLU A 67 6.82 5.75 -17.41
C GLU A 67 6.81 6.17 -15.93
N SER A 68 5.79 6.89 -15.48
CA SER A 68 5.61 7.22 -14.06
C SER A 68 5.48 5.96 -13.20
N PHE A 69 4.74 4.95 -13.67
CA PHE A 69 4.59 3.67 -12.98
C PHE A 69 5.93 2.92 -12.84
N ASP A 70 6.71 2.84 -13.92
CA ASP A 70 8.03 2.20 -13.87
C ASP A 70 8.99 2.91 -12.92
N ARG A 71 8.90 4.25 -12.82
CA ARG A 71 9.64 5.07 -11.85
C ARG A 71 9.09 5.00 -10.42
N GLN A 72 8.06 4.19 -10.16
CA GLN A 72 7.36 4.10 -8.86
C GLN A 72 6.72 5.42 -8.42
N LEU A 73 6.38 6.30 -9.36
CA LEU A 73 5.68 7.57 -9.13
C LEU A 73 4.17 7.47 -9.38
N ALA A 74 3.71 6.33 -9.89
CA ALA A 74 2.30 6.01 -10.09
C ALA A 74 2.04 4.57 -9.63
N THR A 75 0.76 4.25 -9.40
CA THR A 75 0.29 2.91 -9.02
C THR A 75 -0.71 2.39 -10.04
N LEU A 76 -0.93 1.07 -10.03
CA LEU A 76 -1.97 0.42 -10.82
C LEU A 76 -3.18 0.16 -9.93
N SER A 77 -4.37 0.56 -10.36
CA SER A 77 -5.63 0.23 -9.71
C SER A 77 -6.42 -0.74 -10.59
N LEU A 78 -6.82 -1.88 -10.01
CA LEU A 78 -7.70 -2.87 -10.66
C LEU A 78 -9.15 -2.73 -10.21
N SER A 79 -9.36 -2.07 -9.08
CA SER A 79 -10.65 -1.86 -8.46
C SER A 79 -10.67 -0.54 -7.70
N PRO A 80 -11.83 0.14 -7.61
CA PRO A 80 -11.94 1.43 -6.94
C PRO A 80 -11.41 1.38 -5.51
N GLY A 81 -10.59 2.36 -5.15
CA GLY A 81 -10.05 2.50 -3.81
C GLY A 81 -8.89 1.56 -3.46
N LYS A 82 -8.43 0.73 -4.40
CA LYS A 82 -7.28 -0.17 -4.21
C LYS A 82 -6.19 0.09 -5.25
N TYR A 83 -4.96 -0.23 -4.88
CA TYR A 83 -3.82 -0.18 -5.78
C TYR A 83 -2.82 -1.31 -5.54
N VAL A 84 -2.03 -1.61 -6.56
CA VAL A 84 -0.84 -2.46 -6.49
C VAL A 84 0.39 -1.68 -6.92
N CYS A 85 1.53 -2.06 -6.36
CA CYS A 85 2.84 -1.59 -6.79
C CYS A 85 3.53 -2.66 -7.64
N GLY A 86 4.25 -2.24 -8.66
CA GLY A 86 4.90 -3.17 -9.57
C GLY A 86 5.76 -2.49 -10.61
N ARG A 87 6.13 -3.25 -11.63
CA ARG A 87 6.86 -2.76 -12.79
C ARG A 87 6.30 -3.38 -14.06
N LYS A 88 6.40 -2.62 -15.15
CA LYS A 88 6.06 -3.11 -16.48
C LYS A 88 7.05 -4.20 -16.90
N ARG A 89 6.52 -5.32 -17.37
CA ARG A 89 7.28 -6.44 -17.95
C ARG A 89 7.24 -6.38 -19.48
N SER A 90 6.07 -6.07 -20.06
CA SER A 90 5.88 -5.87 -21.49
C SER A 90 4.84 -4.78 -21.71
N PHE A 91 4.99 -4.00 -22.77
CA PHE A 91 4.01 -3.00 -23.17
C PHE A 91 4.08 -2.80 -24.67
N GLN A 92 3.03 -3.24 -25.34
CA GLN A 92 2.88 -3.19 -26.79
C GLN A 92 1.67 -2.34 -27.16
N ILE A 93 1.87 -1.51 -28.17
CA ILE A 93 0.82 -0.72 -28.80
C ILE A 93 0.82 -1.10 -30.27
N ILE A 94 -0.29 -1.65 -30.75
CA ILE A 94 -0.47 -2.08 -32.13
C ILE A 94 -1.51 -1.14 -32.75
N PRO A 95 -1.09 -0.10 -33.50
CA PRO A 95 -2.01 0.80 -34.17
C PRO A 95 -2.71 0.09 -35.33
N TYR A 96 -3.97 0.44 -35.58
CA TYR A 96 -4.68 0.02 -36.79
C TYR A 96 -4.61 1.16 -37.82
N PRO A 97 -3.86 1.01 -38.92
CA PRO A 97 -3.49 2.15 -39.79
C PRO A 97 -4.68 2.79 -40.53
N ALA A 98 -5.81 2.09 -40.66
CA ALA A 98 -6.98 2.59 -41.38
C ALA A 98 -7.99 3.30 -40.47
N GLU A 99 -7.84 3.23 -39.15
CA GLU A 99 -8.84 3.69 -38.18
C GLU A 99 -8.16 4.38 -36.99
N ALA A 100 -8.88 5.25 -36.29
CA ALA A 100 -8.38 5.85 -35.04
C ALA A 100 -8.48 4.85 -33.87
N LEU A 101 -7.84 3.68 -34.03
CA LEU A 101 -7.82 2.55 -33.11
C LEU A 101 -6.39 2.10 -32.79
N ALA A 102 -6.19 1.63 -31.55
CA ALA A 102 -4.98 0.93 -31.16
C ALA A 102 -5.28 -0.19 -30.17
N TRP A 103 -4.67 -1.36 -30.39
CA TRP A 103 -4.67 -2.45 -29.43
C TRP A 103 -3.51 -2.30 -28.46
N ILE A 104 -3.80 -2.45 -27.18
CA ILE A 104 -2.85 -2.39 -26.08
C ILE A 104 -2.72 -3.77 -25.46
N ASP A 105 -1.48 -4.24 -25.32
CA ASP A 105 -1.15 -5.41 -24.51
C ASP A 105 -0.10 -5.00 -23.48
N LEU A 106 -0.51 -4.97 -22.22
CA LEU A 106 0.28 -4.54 -21.07
C LEU A 106 0.44 -5.70 -20.10
N LEU A 107 1.68 -6.02 -19.76
CA LEU A 107 2.02 -7.02 -18.76
C LEU A 107 2.78 -6.36 -17.61
N ILE A 108 2.25 -6.49 -16.40
CA ILE A 108 2.81 -5.93 -15.17
C ILE A 108 3.17 -7.07 -14.22
N LEU A 109 4.35 -6.98 -13.60
CA LEU A 109 4.74 -7.83 -12.49
C LEU A 109 4.72 -6.99 -11.21
N THR A 110 3.92 -7.39 -10.23
CA THR A 110 3.82 -6.68 -8.95
C THR A 110 5.03 -6.94 -8.06
N ASN A 111 5.29 -6.02 -7.12
CA ASN A 111 6.38 -6.18 -6.14
C ASN A 111 6.07 -7.31 -5.13
N ASP A 112 4.79 -7.48 -4.82
CA ASP A 112 4.20 -8.49 -3.93
C ASP A 112 2.78 -8.84 -4.39
N ARG A 113 2.14 -9.81 -3.74
CA ARG A 113 0.76 -10.22 -4.07
C ARG A 113 -0.34 -9.26 -3.58
N TYR A 114 0.02 -8.19 -2.87
CA TYR A 114 -0.94 -7.42 -2.09
C TYR A 114 -1.54 -6.25 -2.87
N GLU A 115 -2.85 -6.10 -2.75
CA GLU A 115 -3.57 -4.86 -3.03
C GLU A 115 -3.67 -4.04 -1.75
N ARG A 116 -3.45 -2.73 -1.86
CA ARG A 116 -3.48 -1.79 -0.73
C ARG A 116 -4.56 -0.76 -0.94
N SER A 117 -5.16 -0.31 0.15
CA SER A 117 -6.14 0.78 0.11
C SER A 117 -5.46 2.09 -0.27
N VAL A 118 -6.09 2.88 -1.14
CA VAL A 118 -5.64 4.27 -1.42
C VAL A 118 -5.77 5.17 -0.20
N ILE A 119 -6.62 4.80 0.75
CA ILE A 119 -6.79 5.51 2.02
C ILE A 119 -5.66 5.09 2.96
N LEU A 120 -4.93 6.07 3.48
CA LEU A 120 -3.99 5.90 4.59
C LEU A 120 -4.73 6.28 5.87
N HIS A 121 -5.02 5.30 6.70
CA HIS A 121 -5.61 5.55 8.02
C HIS A 121 -4.55 6.15 8.93
N ARG A 122 -4.92 7.16 9.70
CA ARG A 122 -4.03 7.88 10.60
C ARG A 122 -4.71 8.06 11.95
N HIS A 123 -4.00 7.72 13.00
CA HIS A 123 -4.40 7.97 14.39
C HIS A 123 -3.26 8.69 15.08
N GLU A 124 -3.58 9.75 15.82
CA GLU A 124 -2.62 10.54 16.56
C GLU A 124 -3.17 10.76 17.96
N THR A 125 -2.38 10.43 18.98
CA THR A 125 -2.76 10.57 20.38
C THR A 125 -1.53 10.78 21.26
N GLU A 126 -1.77 11.15 22.49
CA GLU A 126 -0.78 11.10 23.57
C GLU A 126 -0.86 9.75 24.31
N ILE A 127 0.30 9.15 24.55
CA ILE A 127 0.51 8.06 25.50
C ILE A 127 0.64 8.71 26.87
N LEU A 128 -0.35 8.49 27.74
CA LEU A 128 -0.39 9.05 29.08
C LEU A 128 0.02 7.97 30.09
N ALA A 129 0.90 8.34 31.03
CA ALA A 129 1.41 7.42 32.05
C ALA A 129 1.87 6.09 31.42
N GLY A 130 2.70 6.19 30.39
CA GLY A 130 3.39 5.04 29.85
C GLY A 130 2.56 4.06 29.03
N ARG A 131 1.24 4.27 28.82
CA ARG A 131 0.40 3.30 28.11
C ARG A 131 -0.74 3.93 27.32
N ALA A 132 -0.99 3.41 26.12
CA ALA A 132 -2.15 3.73 25.30
C ALA A 132 -2.72 2.47 24.64
N VAL A 133 -4.04 2.48 24.41
CA VAL A 133 -4.76 1.42 23.68
C VAL A 133 -5.55 2.05 22.55
N PHE A 134 -5.44 1.47 21.35
CA PHE A 134 -6.04 1.98 20.13
C PHE A 134 -6.99 0.95 19.53
N PRO A 135 -8.30 1.26 19.41
CA PRO A 135 -9.21 0.47 18.60
C PRO A 135 -8.95 0.79 17.12
N LEU A 136 -8.52 -0.22 16.36
CA LEU A 136 -8.21 -0.11 14.94
C LEU A 136 -9.07 -1.08 14.13
N PHE A 137 -9.34 -0.77 12.86
CA PHE A 137 -10.19 -1.60 12.03
C PHE A 137 -9.62 -1.77 10.62
N ASN A 138 -9.22 -3.00 10.30
CA ASN A 138 -8.70 -3.37 9.00
C ASN A 138 -9.82 -3.98 8.14
N ARG A 139 -10.19 -3.28 7.07
CA ARG A 139 -11.21 -3.74 6.08
C ARG A 139 -10.68 -4.77 5.09
N GLY A 140 -9.37 -5.02 5.13
CA GLY A 140 -8.67 -6.01 4.34
C GLY A 140 -9.11 -7.44 4.64
N ASN A 141 -8.71 -8.37 3.78
CA ASN A 141 -8.79 -9.81 4.07
C ASN A 141 -7.42 -10.39 4.47
N TRP A 142 -6.43 -9.53 4.70
CA TRP A 142 -5.06 -9.91 5.05
C TRP A 142 -4.47 -9.03 6.15
N LEU A 143 -3.30 -9.43 6.66
CA LEU A 143 -2.53 -8.69 7.64
C LEU A 143 -2.12 -7.32 7.09
N ALA A 144 -2.51 -6.25 7.77
CA ALA A 144 -2.13 -4.88 7.45
C ALA A 144 -0.94 -4.44 8.31
N PRO A 145 0.22 -4.09 7.71
CA PRO A 145 1.37 -3.62 8.47
C PRO A 145 1.11 -2.24 9.08
N LEU A 146 1.60 -2.04 10.30
CA LEU A 146 1.57 -0.75 10.97
C LEU A 146 2.88 0.01 10.74
N ARG A 147 2.75 1.33 10.61
CA ARG A 147 3.84 2.28 10.83
C ARG A 147 3.52 3.13 12.04
N MET A 148 4.41 3.16 13.00
CA MET A 148 4.24 3.92 14.23
C MET A 148 5.39 4.89 14.39
N THR A 149 5.06 6.10 14.81
CA THR A 149 6.00 7.15 15.16
C THR A 149 5.75 7.53 16.62
N VAL A 150 6.78 7.44 17.46
CA VAL A 150 6.72 7.82 18.86
C VAL A 150 7.69 8.98 19.10
N ILE A 151 7.19 10.06 19.69
CA ILE A 151 7.92 11.28 20.02
C ILE A 151 7.77 11.47 21.54
N PRO A 152 8.78 11.08 22.33
CA PRO A 152 8.67 11.11 23.78
C PRO A 152 8.93 12.52 24.31
N ALA A 153 8.20 12.90 25.37
CA ALA A 153 8.38 14.17 26.06
C ALA A 153 9.58 14.15 27.02
N ASN A 154 10.06 12.96 27.39
CA ASN A 154 11.22 12.71 28.23
C ASN A 154 11.95 11.47 27.73
N ASP A 155 13.13 11.17 28.28
CA ASP A 155 13.86 9.96 27.92
C ASP A 155 13.04 8.70 28.21
N ILE A 156 12.99 7.78 27.25
CA ILE A 156 12.39 6.45 27.38
C ILE A 156 13.45 5.37 27.17
N SER A 157 13.38 4.30 27.95
CA SER A 157 14.29 3.15 27.87
C SER A 157 13.81 2.07 26.90
N ALA A 158 12.49 1.94 26.73
CA ALA A 158 11.89 0.94 25.87
C ALA A 158 10.51 1.33 25.34
N ILE A 159 10.14 0.73 24.21
CA ILE A 159 8.79 0.74 23.64
C ILE A 159 8.34 -0.71 23.46
N HIS A 160 7.17 -1.04 23.97
CA HIS A 160 6.50 -2.31 23.79
C HIS A 160 5.22 -2.10 22.98
N VAL A 161 5.04 -2.89 21.93
CA VAL A 161 3.89 -2.82 21.06
C VAL A 161 3.25 -4.20 20.97
N GLN A 162 1.97 -4.27 21.27
CA GLN A 162 1.22 -5.51 21.26
C GLN A 162 -0.03 -5.35 20.41
N THR A 163 -0.24 -6.28 19.49
CA THR A 163 -1.52 -6.51 18.81
C THR A 163 -2.12 -7.84 19.28
N GLU A 164 -3.24 -8.24 18.70
CA GLU A 164 -3.87 -9.52 19.04
C GLU A 164 -3.00 -10.74 18.69
N THR A 165 -2.04 -10.60 17.77
CA THR A 165 -1.23 -11.71 17.27
C THR A 165 0.26 -11.49 17.22
N SER A 166 0.74 -10.30 17.53
CA SER A 166 2.17 -9.99 17.49
C SER A 166 2.56 -9.09 18.65
N GLU A 167 3.76 -9.31 19.14
CA GLU A 167 4.43 -8.47 20.12
C GLU A 167 5.76 -8.03 19.53
N PHE A 168 6.09 -6.76 19.76
CA PHE A 168 7.32 -6.14 19.32
C PHE A 168 7.88 -5.29 20.44
N THR A 169 9.16 -5.47 20.73
CA THR A 169 9.86 -4.70 21.76
C THR A 169 11.07 -4.00 21.18
N LEU A 170 11.16 -2.68 21.39
CA LEU A 170 12.34 -1.87 21.10
C LEU A 170 13.02 -1.48 22.42
N SER A 171 14.19 -2.07 22.70
CA SER A 171 14.94 -1.83 23.95
C SER A 171 16.10 -0.84 23.78
N THR A 172 15.97 0.10 22.84
CA THR A 172 16.95 1.18 22.65
C THR A 172 16.48 2.42 23.40
N PRO A 173 17.35 3.05 24.21
CA PRO A 173 17.04 4.34 24.80
C PRO A 173 16.76 5.39 23.73
N ILE A 174 15.66 6.13 23.88
CA ILE A 174 15.26 7.23 23.01
C ILE A 174 15.25 8.48 23.87
N THR A 175 16.10 9.44 23.54
CA THR A 175 16.21 10.67 24.31
C THR A 175 15.09 11.65 23.97
N GLU A 176 14.82 12.59 24.86
CA GLU A 176 13.92 13.72 24.57
C GLU A 176 14.27 14.38 23.22
N GLY A 177 13.25 14.65 22.41
CA GLY A 177 13.39 15.24 21.08
C GLY A 177 13.81 14.28 19.97
N GLN A 178 14.19 13.02 20.28
CA GLN A 178 14.35 11.99 19.25
C GLN A 178 13.02 11.39 18.84
N ILE A 179 12.96 10.88 17.62
CA ILE A 179 11.76 10.22 17.08
C ILE A 179 12.09 8.75 16.88
N ALA A 180 11.26 7.87 17.43
CA ALA A 180 11.29 6.46 17.09
C ALA A 180 10.27 6.16 16.00
N ILE A 181 10.69 5.43 14.96
CA ILE A 181 9.83 4.99 13.87
C ILE A 181 9.93 3.47 13.75
N ILE A 182 8.82 2.77 13.91
CA ILE A 182 8.70 1.32 13.70
C ILE A 182 7.83 1.13 12.46
N ASP A 183 8.39 0.57 11.39
CA ASP A 183 7.72 0.41 10.09
C ASP A 183 7.67 -1.07 9.70
N ALA A 184 6.53 -1.72 9.95
CA ALA A 184 6.32 -3.15 9.71
C ALA A 184 6.31 -3.52 8.22
N GLU A 185 5.88 -2.60 7.35
CA GLU A 185 5.85 -2.80 5.90
C GLU A 185 7.28 -2.91 5.36
N ASN A 186 8.14 -1.98 5.78
CA ASN A 186 9.54 -1.94 5.36
C ASN A 186 10.47 -2.80 6.24
N ARG A 187 9.94 -3.39 7.32
CA ARG A 187 10.71 -4.09 8.36
C ARG A 187 11.89 -3.25 8.83
N SER A 188 11.64 -2.01 9.21
CA SER A 188 12.68 -1.09 9.65
C SER A 188 12.32 -0.44 10.98
N VAL A 189 13.37 -0.11 11.74
CA VAL A 189 13.26 0.60 13.01
C VAL A 189 14.29 1.72 12.98
N LEU A 190 13.85 2.95 13.23
CA LEU A 190 14.71 4.13 13.30
C LEU A 190 14.56 4.80 14.66
N VAL A 191 15.66 5.27 15.22
CA VAL A 191 15.69 6.15 16.40
C VAL A 191 16.51 7.38 16.04
N GLY A 192 15.86 8.55 16.00
CA GLY A 192 16.41 9.73 15.36
C GLY A 192 16.71 9.44 13.88
N ASN A 193 18.00 9.51 13.50
CA ASN A 193 18.48 9.18 12.15
C ASN A 193 19.20 7.82 12.06
N ASN A 194 19.23 7.06 13.16
CA ASN A 194 19.99 5.82 13.23
C ASN A 194 19.09 4.60 13.01
N ASN A 195 19.60 3.61 12.29
CA ASN A 195 18.95 2.31 12.18
C ASN A 195 19.08 1.55 13.50
N ALA A 196 17.95 1.19 14.10
CA ALA A 196 17.85 0.46 15.36
C ALA A 196 17.21 -0.92 15.18
N TYR A 197 17.18 -1.45 13.95
CA TYR A 197 16.54 -2.74 13.63
C TYR A 197 17.02 -3.89 14.54
N SER A 198 18.33 -3.97 14.82
CA SER A 198 18.92 -5.03 15.66
C SER A 198 18.53 -4.93 17.14
N ALA A 199 17.96 -3.81 17.57
CA ALA A 199 17.47 -3.62 18.93
C ALA A 199 15.96 -3.82 19.05
N GLY A 200 15.29 -4.07 17.92
CA GLY A 200 13.95 -4.62 17.88
C GLY A 200 14.00 -6.12 18.07
N ASN A 201 13.23 -6.62 19.03
CA ASN A 201 13.01 -8.05 19.24
C ASN A 201 11.60 -8.43 18.78
N GLU A 202 11.41 -9.72 18.52
CA GLU A 202 10.11 -10.33 18.19
C GLU A 202 9.54 -9.91 16.82
N GLU A 203 8.23 -10.04 16.64
CA GLU A 203 7.57 -9.89 15.34
C GLU A 203 7.05 -8.46 15.16
N PHE A 204 7.25 -7.88 13.97
CA PHE A 204 6.68 -6.58 13.67
C PHE A 204 5.15 -6.59 13.82
N PRO A 205 4.54 -5.46 14.24
CA PRO A 205 3.12 -5.45 14.52
C PRO A 205 2.27 -5.34 13.25
N PHE A 206 1.33 -6.27 13.11
CA PHE A 206 0.32 -6.29 12.05
C PHE A 206 -1.10 -6.29 12.63
N LEU A 207 -2.03 -5.71 11.89
CA LEU A 207 -3.47 -5.82 12.16
C LEU A 207 -4.06 -7.00 11.40
N GLN A 208 -4.83 -7.85 12.08
CA GLN A 208 -5.67 -8.85 11.45
C GLN A 208 -6.85 -8.22 10.72
N ALA A 209 -7.54 -8.99 9.88
CA ALA A 209 -8.79 -8.53 9.27
C ALA A 209 -9.87 -8.32 10.34
N GLY A 210 -10.59 -7.19 10.27
CA GLY A 210 -11.63 -6.82 11.22
C GLY A 210 -11.14 -5.89 12.34
N SER A 211 -11.78 -6.02 13.51
CA SER A 211 -11.50 -5.20 14.69
C SER A 211 -10.21 -5.66 15.37
N ASN A 212 -9.38 -4.71 15.78
CA ASN A 212 -8.11 -4.96 16.45
C ASN A 212 -7.94 -4.00 17.63
N HIS A 213 -7.18 -4.44 18.63
CA HIS A 213 -6.66 -3.58 19.69
C HIS A 213 -5.14 -3.55 19.63
N LEU A 214 -4.59 -2.35 19.43
CA LEU A 214 -3.15 -2.11 19.55
C LEU A 214 -2.87 -1.50 20.92
N THR A 215 -2.00 -2.12 21.70
CA THR A 215 -1.48 -1.55 22.94
C THR A 215 -0.05 -1.09 22.72
N ILE A 216 0.24 0.16 23.09
CA ILE A 216 1.61 0.69 23.12
C ILE A 216 1.93 1.04 24.56
N SER A 217 3.03 0.49 25.06
CA SER A 217 3.57 0.80 26.38
C SER A 217 4.98 1.36 26.23
N ILE A 218 5.34 2.35 27.04
CA ILE A 218 6.67 2.96 27.06
C ILE A 218 7.23 2.90 28.48
N GLU A 219 8.54 2.72 28.59
CA GLU A 219 9.26 2.71 29.84
C GLU A 219 10.14 3.96 29.98
N PRO A 220 10.21 4.62 31.15
CA PRO A 220 9.43 4.30 32.36
C PRO A 220 7.95 4.67 32.20
N SER A 221 7.07 3.95 32.91
CA SER A 221 5.61 4.07 32.77
C SER A 221 5.03 5.40 33.28
N THR A 222 5.87 6.35 33.67
CA THR A 222 5.48 7.70 34.09
C THR A 222 5.61 8.73 32.97
N VAL A 223 6.28 8.36 31.86
CA VAL A 223 6.56 9.27 30.75
C VAL A 223 5.33 9.43 29.86
N THR A 224 5.22 10.60 29.24
CA THR A 224 4.28 10.86 28.16
C THR A 224 4.99 10.90 26.81
N ALA A 225 4.28 10.51 25.76
CA ALA A 225 4.79 10.57 24.40
C ALA A 225 3.66 10.84 23.41
N GLN A 226 3.94 11.59 22.35
CA GLN A 226 3.05 11.62 21.20
C GLN A 226 3.25 10.35 20.37
N CYS A 227 2.15 9.75 19.95
CA CYS A 227 2.16 8.57 19.10
C CYS A 227 1.28 8.81 17.87
N LYS A 228 1.85 8.52 16.70
CA LYS A 228 1.16 8.51 15.43
C LYS A 228 1.20 7.09 14.85
N ILE A 229 0.04 6.57 14.47
CA ILE A 229 -0.11 5.25 13.84
C ILE A 229 -0.67 5.45 12.44
N GLU A 230 -0.05 4.81 11.46
CA GLU A 230 -0.45 4.84 10.05
C GLU A 230 -0.54 3.42 9.50
N TYR A 231 -1.60 3.12 8.75
CA TYR A 231 -1.75 1.83 8.06
C TYR A 231 -2.69 1.94 6.85
N ARG A 232 -2.61 0.94 5.97
CA ARG A 232 -3.53 0.75 4.85
C ARG A 232 -4.18 -0.61 4.97
N ASP A 233 -5.45 -0.71 4.62
CA ASP A 233 -6.10 -2.01 4.47
C ASP A 233 -5.42 -2.81 3.35
N VAL A 234 -5.27 -4.12 3.55
CA VAL A 234 -4.55 -5.02 2.64
C VAL A 234 -5.43 -6.16 2.16
N TRP A 235 -5.40 -6.43 0.86
CA TRP A 235 -6.05 -7.59 0.25
C TRP A 235 -5.04 -8.49 -0.48
N ILE A 236 -5.27 -9.79 -0.48
CA ILE A 236 -4.69 -10.74 -1.44
C ILE A 236 -5.74 -11.08 -2.48
#